data_AF-A0A2P4XDH7-F1
#
_entry.id   AF-A0A2P4XDH7-F1
#
_cell.length_a   1.000
_cell.length_b   1.000
_cell.length_c   1.000
_cell.angle_alpha   90.00
_cell.angle_beta   90.00
_cell.angle_gamma   90.00
#
_symmetry.space_group_name_H-M   'P 1'
#
loop_
_entity.id
_entity.type
_entity.pdbx_description
1 polymer ?
#
loop_
_entity_poly.entity_id
_entity_poly.type
_entity_poly.pdbx_seq_one_letter_code
_entity_poly.pdbx_strand_id
1 'polypeptide(L)'
;MASASPGRDTPVAGTISEATEGTESGRITNAPVLPAAPRYAGNTMRDRRDFMRAYETYFHALSAFDTGFGRPFIMPVTACIEERTCKMICLYEFQKSPNNVSESEWIAYFLQATESGLEDYTMVDAAMKYLKMRTTYPDTASRMGQLRADMHRILDEHTVEQVRMERDQKKVVKYVIAALTRTGRLS
;
A
#
# COMPACT_ATOMS: atom_id res chain seq x y z
N MET A 1 15.93 -48.29 -55.08
CA MET A 1 15.28 -47.32 -54.19
C MET A 1 13.77 -47.47 -54.33
N ALA A 2 13.09 -47.70 -53.20
CA ALA A 2 11.64 -47.63 -52.93
C ALA A 2 11.23 -48.85 -52.07
N SER A 3 11.35 -48.72 -50.74
CA SER A 3 10.69 -49.62 -49.81
C SER A 3 9.34 -49.02 -49.44
N ALA A 4 8.32 -49.88 -49.54
CA ALA A 4 6.91 -49.60 -49.37
C ALA A 4 6.54 -49.15 -47.94
N SER A 5 5.56 -48.24 -47.85
CA SER A 5 4.60 -48.22 -46.75
C SER A 5 3.44 -49.16 -47.07
N PRO A 6 2.84 -49.77 -46.03
CA PRO A 6 1.40 -49.65 -45.84
C PRO A 6 1.10 -49.32 -44.36
N GLY A 7 0.21 -48.37 -44.05
CA GLY A 7 -1.25 -48.54 -44.02
C GLY A 7 -1.69 -48.55 -42.56
N ARG A 8 -2.31 -47.47 -42.05
CA ARG A 8 -3.76 -47.35 -41.71
C ARG A 8 -4.18 -48.39 -40.65
N ASP A 9 -4.59 -48.00 -39.45
CA ASP A 9 -5.99 -47.63 -39.17
C ASP A 9 -6.16 -46.84 -37.84
N THR A 10 -7.02 -45.83 -37.86
CA THR A 10 -7.73 -45.20 -36.73
C THR A 10 -9.02 -45.99 -36.43
N PRO A 11 -9.88 -45.63 -35.45
CA PRO A 11 -9.73 -45.14 -34.07
C PRO A 11 -10.64 -45.94 -33.08
N VAL A 12 -10.68 -45.61 -31.78
CA VAL A 12 -11.90 -45.28 -30.98
C VAL A 12 -11.70 -45.47 -29.47
N ALA A 13 -12.40 -44.62 -28.73
CA ALA A 13 -12.42 -44.36 -27.30
C ALA A 13 -12.70 -45.55 -26.36
N GLY A 14 -12.20 -45.42 -25.14
CA GLY A 14 -12.62 -46.18 -23.95
C GLY A 14 -12.14 -45.49 -22.67
N THR A 15 -13.08 -44.85 -21.96
CA THR A 15 -12.92 -44.28 -20.62
C THR A 15 -12.85 -45.40 -19.57
N ILE A 16 -11.98 -45.28 -18.55
CA ILE A 16 -12.28 -45.30 -17.09
C ILE A 16 -10.97 -45.44 -16.27
N SER A 17 -10.93 -44.58 -15.25
CA SER A 17 -10.08 -44.44 -14.06
C SER A 17 -9.26 -45.62 -13.52
N GLU A 18 -8.04 -45.32 -13.09
CA GLU A 18 -7.43 -45.95 -11.91
C GLU A 18 -6.60 -44.91 -11.15
N ALA A 19 -6.93 -44.73 -9.87
CA ALA A 19 -6.23 -43.89 -8.92
C ALA A 19 -5.32 -44.78 -8.07
N THR A 20 -4.05 -44.45 -7.97
CA THR A 20 -3.15 -44.90 -6.89
C THR A 20 -2.11 -43.80 -6.66
N GLU A 21 -2.27 -43.06 -5.57
CA GLU A 21 -1.37 -43.08 -4.41
C GLU A 21 0.08 -42.66 -4.79
N GLY A 22 0.54 -41.47 -4.40
CA GLY A 22 0.74 -41.16 -2.99
C GLY A 22 2.20 -41.42 -2.64
N THR A 23 3.10 -40.55 -3.08
CA THR A 23 4.43 -40.42 -2.49
C THR A 23 4.75 -38.94 -2.36
N GLU A 24 4.06 -38.31 -1.42
CA GLU A 24 4.49 -37.05 -0.85
C GLU A 24 5.75 -37.35 -0.02
N SER A 25 6.91 -37.23 -0.65
CA SER A 25 8.19 -37.20 0.05
C SER A 25 8.27 -35.88 0.80
N GLY A 26 7.69 -35.87 2.00
CA GLY A 26 7.65 -34.74 2.93
C GLY A 26 9.04 -34.40 3.45
N ARG A 27 9.83 -33.68 2.64
CA ARG A 27 10.90 -32.83 3.16
C ARG A 27 10.24 -31.57 3.70
N ILE A 28 9.82 -31.63 4.97
CA ILE A 28 9.44 -30.42 5.71
C ILE A 28 10.74 -29.70 6.04
N THR A 29 11.18 -28.82 5.14
CA THR A 29 12.25 -27.87 5.45
C THR A 29 11.60 -26.72 6.21
N ASN A 30 11.91 -26.57 7.51
CA ASN A 30 11.46 -25.44 8.33
C ASN A 30 12.20 -24.13 7.98
N ALA A 31 12.53 -23.92 6.70
CA ALA A 31 13.13 -22.68 6.25
C ALA A 31 12.06 -21.58 6.34
N PRO A 32 12.36 -20.42 6.95
CA PRO A 32 11.43 -19.30 6.97
C PRO A 32 11.03 -18.96 5.53
N VAL A 33 9.72 -18.92 5.25
CA VAL A 33 9.20 -18.55 3.94
C VAL A 33 9.58 -17.10 3.69
N LEU A 34 10.34 -16.85 2.62
CA LEU A 34 10.69 -15.50 2.22
C LEU A 34 9.41 -14.75 1.79
N PRO A 35 9.28 -13.47 2.16
CA PRO A 35 8.12 -12.67 1.76
C PRO A 35 8.05 -12.58 0.23
N ALA A 36 6.85 -12.71 -0.32
CA ALA A 36 6.62 -12.54 -1.74
C ALA A 36 6.69 -11.06 -2.13
N ALA A 37 7.27 -10.76 -3.30
CA ALA A 37 7.28 -9.41 -3.83
C ALA A 37 5.84 -8.95 -4.14
N PRO A 38 5.44 -7.74 -3.74
CA PRO A 38 4.11 -7.23 -4.05
C PRO A 38 3.97 -6.97 -5.54
N ARG A 39 2.73 -7.01 -6.04
CA ARG A 39 2.41 -6.68 -7.43
C ARG A 39 1.57 -5.42 -7.52
N TYR A 40 1.90 -4.53 -8.46
CA TYR A 40 1.15 -3.32 -8.75
C TYR A 40 0.43 -3.42 -10.09
N ALA A 41 -0.89 -3.28 -10.05
CA ALA A 41 -1.76 -3.20 -11.23
C ALA A 41 -2.71 -1.98 -11.17
N GLY A 42 -2.57 -1.14 -10.15
CA GLY A 42 -3.47 -0.02 -9.88
C GLY A 42 -3.24 1.18 -10.79
N ASN A 43 -4.13 2.17 -10.65
CA ASN A 43 -4.06 3.43 -11.39
C ASN A 43 -4.38 4.66 -10.54
N THR A 44 -4.76 4.47 -9.27
CA THR A 44 -5.08 5.57 -8.36
C THR A 44 -3.90 5.93 -7.46
N MET A 45 -3.92 7.15 -6.89
CA MET A 45 -2.98 7.55 -5.84
C MET A 45 -3.09 6.67 -4.60
N ARG A 46 -4.27 6.11 -4.31
CA ARG A 46 -4.47 5.15 -3.23
C ARG A 46 -3.73 3.84 -3.52
N ASP A 47 -3.88 3.30 -4.71
CA ASP A 47 -3.18 2.06 -5.11
C ASP A 47 -1.66 2.23 -5.04
N ARG A 48 -1.14 3.40 -5.46
CA ARG A 48 0.29 3.72 -5.35
C ARG A 48 0.77 3.71 -3.90
N ARG A 49 -0.01 4.29 -2.97
CA ARG A 49 0.30 4.26 -1.53
C ARG A 49 0.26 2.86 -0.94
N ASP A 50 -0.78 2.11 -1.26
CA ASP A 50 -0.97 0.75 -0.74
C ASP A 50 0.17 -0.16 -1.22
N PHE A 51 0.56 -0.02 -2.49
CA PHE A 51 1.73 -0.71 -3.04
C PHE A 51 3.03 -0.33 -2.34
N MET A 52 3.30 0.96 -2.11
CA MET A 52 4.53 1.36 -1.42
C MET A 52 4.60 0.84 0.01
N ARG A 53 3.50 0.88 0.76
CA ARG A 53 3.46 0.28 2.11
C ARG A 53 3.78 -1.22 2.07
N ALA A 54 3.22 -1.94 1.10
CA ALA A 54 3.50 -3.36 0.91
C ALA A 54 4.97 -3.60 0.51
N TYR A 55 5.52 -2.77 -0.38
CA TYR A 55 6.90 -2.87 -0.84
C TYR A 55 7.91 -2.53 0.26
N GLU A 56 7.68 -1.51 1.08
CA GLU A 56 8.49 -1.20 2.26
C GLU A 56 8.48 -2.37 3.27
N THR A 57 7.31 -2.98 3.49
CA THR A 57 7.17 -4.14 4.38
C THR A 57 7.96 -5.34 3.84
N TYR A 58 7.85 -5.63 2.54
CA TYR A 58 8.63 -6.65 1.84
C TYR A 58 10.14 -6.37 1.95
N PHE A 59 10.56 -5.13 1.67
CA PHE A 59 11.96 -4.70 1.75
C PHE A 59 12.54 -4.88 3.16
N HIS A 60 11.81 -4.43 4.19
CA HIS A 60 12.23 -4.55 5.57
C HIS A 60 12.33 -6.01 6.01
N ALA A 61 11.34 -6.83 5.64
CA ALA A 61 11.34 -8.26 5.92
C ALA A 61 12.53 -8.97 5.27
N LEU A 62 12.88 -8.62 4.02
CA LEU A 62 14.10 -9.15 3.39
C LEU A 62 15.37 -8.63 4.04
N SER A 63 15.42 -7.35 4.39
CA SER A 63 16.61 -6.76 5.03
C SER A 63 16.97 -7.44 6.36
N ALA A 64 15.99 -8.07 7.04
CA ALA A 64 16.26 -8.85 8.24
C ALA A 64 17.10 -10.13 7.98
N PHE A 65 17.18 -10.60 6.74
CA PHE A 65 18.04 -11.72 6.33
C PHE A 65 19.39 -11.27 5.76
N ASP A 66 19.68 -9.96 5.75
CA ASP A 66 20.98 -9.45 5.34
C ASP A 66 22.02 -9.81 6.42
N THR A 67 22.89 -10.75 6.10
CA THR A 67 23.94 -11.23 7.00
C THR A 67 25.30 -11.01 6.35
N GLY A 68 26.38 -10.96 7.15
CA GLY A 68 27.75 -10.83 6.62
C GLY A 68 28.16 -11.94 5.63
N PHE A 69 27.37 -13.01 5.52
CA PHE A 69 27.61 -14.14 4.62
C PHE A 69 26.68 -14.15 3.38
N GLY A 70 25.70 -13.26 3.31
CA GLY A 70 24.77 -13.22 2.19
C GLY A 70 23.67 -12.18 2.37
N ARG A 71 23.40 -11.45 1.28
CA ARG A 71 22.32 -10.48 1.18
C ARG A 71 21.21 -11.05 0.29
N PRO A 72 19.94 -11.04 0.72
CA PRO A 72 18.84 -11.50 -0.12
C PRO A 72 18.65 -10.57 -1.32
N PHE A 73 18.29 -11.17 -2.45
CA PHE A 73 17.91 -10.41 -3.64
C PHE A 73 16.56 -9.74 -3.42
N ILE A 74 16.52 -8.42 -3.62
CA ILE A 74 15.31 -7.62 -3.51
C ILE A 74 14.83 -7.33 -4.93
N MET A 75 13.58 -7.71 -5.23
CA MET A 75 12.97 -7.43 -6.52
C MET A 75 12.88 -5.92 -6.74
N PRO A 76 13.37 -5.38 -7.88
CA PRO A 76 13.20 -3.97 -8.19
C PRO A 76 11.72 -3.63 -8.40
N VAL A 77 11.34 -2.40 -8.09
CA VAL A 77 9.98 -1.85 -8.23
C VAL A 77 9.46 -2.05 -9.64
N THR A 78 10.29 -1.84 -10.65
CA THR A 78 9.97 -2.10 -12.06
C THR A 78 9.40 -3.51 -12.31
N ALA A 79 10.00 -4.53 -11.70
CA ALA A 79 9.60 -5.93 -11.86
C ALA A 79 8.34 -6.29 -11.04
N CYS A 80 7.97 -5.44 -10.10
CA CYS A 80 6.75 -5.58 -9.31
C CYS A 80 5.50 -5.02 -10.04
N ILE A 81 5.66 -4.33 -11.16
CA ILE A 81 4.55 -3.69 -11.88
C ILE A 81 4.04 -4.60 -13.00
N GLU A 82 2.71 -4.68 -13.15
CA GLU A 82 2.10 -5.36 -14.30
C GLU A 82 2.52 -4.70 -15.61
N GLU A 83 2.86 -5.52 -16.63
CA GLU A 83 3.42 -5.05 -17.90
C GLU A 83 2.55 -3.96 -18.57
N ARG A 84 1.23 -4.14 -18.60
CA ARG A 84 0.30 -3.15 -19.16
C ARG A 84 0.37 -1.82 -18.41
N THR A 85 0.33 -1.89 -17.08
CA THR A 85 0.37 -0.72 -16.20
C THR A 85 1.71 0.00 -16.28
N CYS A 86 2.82 -0.75 -16.34
CA CYS A 86 4.15 -0.19 -16.57
C CYS A 86 4.20 0.62 -17.86
N LYS A 87 3.76 0.04 -18.98
CA LYS A 87 3.72 0.73 -20.29
C LYS A 87 2.87 2.00 -20.25
N MET A 88 1.71 1.96 -19.58
CA MET A 88 0.84 3.12 -19.42
C MET A 88 1.53 4.24 -18.64
N ILE A 89 2.14 3.93 -17.49
CA ILE A 89 2.83 4.93 -16.66
C ILE A 89 4.02 5.52 -17.41
N CYS A 90 4.82 4.70 -18.09
CA CYS A 90 5.93 5.18 -18.92
C CYS A 90 5.47 6.18 -19.99
N LEU A 91 4.34 5.91 -20.64
CA LEU A 91 3.80 6.76 -21.70
C LEU A 91 3.25 8.09 -21.16
N TYR A 92 2.42 8.03 -20.11
CA TYR A 92 1.66 9.19 -19.66
C TYR A 92 2.36 10.02 -18.58
N GLU A 93 3.13 9.39 -17.69
CA GLU A 93 3.75 10.07 -16.55
C GLU A 93 5.21 10.43 -16.85
N PHE A 94 6.00 9.48 -17.34
CA PHE A 94 7.42 9.70 -17.61
C PHE A 94 7.70 10.24 -19.03
N GLN A 95 6.77 10.06 -19.96
CA GLN A 95 6.95 10.35 -21.40
C GLN A 95 8.21 9.70 -21.98
N LYS A 96 8.49 8.47 -21.54
CA LYS A 96 9.69 7.68 -21.89
C LYS A 96 9.31 6.26 -22.27
N SER A 97 10.21 5.56 -22.96
CA SER A 97 10.08 4.11 -23.13
C SER A 97 10.33 3.39 -21.79
N PRO A 98 9.72 2.22 -21.55
CA PRO A 98 9.94 1.46 -20.30
C PRO A 98 11.41 1.15 -20.00
N ASN A 99 12.24 0.97 -21.03
CA ASN A 99 13.66 0.68 -20.90
C ASN A 99 14.51 1.90 -20.50
N ASN A 100 13.95 3.11 -20.59
CA ASN A 100 14.65 4.37 -20.33
C ASN A 100 14.27 5.00 -18.98
N VAL A 101 13.38 4.36 -18.20
CA VAL A 101 13.01 4.84 -16.86
C VAL A 101 13.89 4.11 -15.84
N SER A 102 14.68 4.88 -15.09
CA SER A 102 15.55 4.34 -14.05
C SER A 102 14.77 3.86 -12.82
N GLU A 103 15.34 2.93 -12.07
CA GLU A 103 14.75 2.45 -10.82
C GLU A 103 14.50 3.59 -9.81
N SER A 104 15.39 4.58 -9.75
CA SER A 104 15.21 5.79 -8.93
C SER A 104 13.99 6.62 -9.34
N GLU A 105 13.68 6.71 -10.64
CA GLU A 105 12.49 7.41 -11.13
C GLU A 105 11.21 6.67 -10.74
N TRP A 106 11.23 5.33 -10.79
CA TRP A 106 10.12 4.53 -10.30
C TRP A 106 9.88 4.71 -8.81
N ILE A 107 10.95 4.66 -8.01
CA ILE A 107 10.87 4.90 -6.56
C ILE A 107 10.31 6.31 -6.29
N ALA A 108 10.83 7.34 -6.96
CA ALA A 108 10.35 8.72 -6.80
C ALA A 108 8.87 8.86 -7.18
N TYR A 109 8.45 8.23 -8.28
CA TYR A 109 7.05 8.20 -8.69
C TYR A 109 6.17 7.61 -7.59
N PHE A 110 6.46 6.41 -7.09
CA PHE A 110 5.60 5.83 -6.08
C PHE A 110 5.66 6.56 -4.72
N LEU A 111 6.82 7.10 -4.33
CA LEU A 111 6.97 7.92 -3.11
C LEU A 111 6.18 9.22 -3.17
N GLN A 112 6.03 9.85 -4.35
CA GLN A 112 5.21 11.05 -4.50
C GLN A 112 3.78 10.84 -3.98
N ALA A 113 3.21 9.64 -4.13
CA ALA A 113 1.87 9.34 -3.64
C ALA A 113 1.80 9.21 -2.10
N THR A 114 2.93 8.91 -1.46
CA THR A 114 3.06 8.90 0.00
C THR A 114 3.31 10.28 0.58
N GLU A 115 4.03 11.14 -0.15
CA GLU A 115 4.33 12.53 0.24
C GLU A 115 3.16 13.49 0.00
N SER A 116 2.37 13.26 -1.06
CA SER A 116 1.18 14.07 -1.41
C SER A 116 0.07 14.03 -0.35
N GLY A 117 0.29 13.33 0.76
CA GLY A 117 -0.52 13.48 1.95
C GLY A 117 -0.47 14.89 2.57
N LEU A 118 0.47 15.77 2.21
CA LEU A 118 0.47 17.14 2.73
C LEU A 118 -0.74 17.96 2.23
N GLU A 119 -1.24 17.69 1.02
CA GLU A 119 -2.41 18.37 0.46
C GLU A 119 -3.72 17.97 1.17
N ASP A 120 -3.83 16.72 1.65
CA ASP A 120 -5.00 16.27 2.43
C ASP A 120 -5.18 17.05 3.74
N TYR A 121 -4.07 17.48 4.36
CA TYR A 121 -4.13 18.22 5.63
C TYR A 121 -4.47 19.68 5.44
N THR A 122 -4.39 20.26 4.26
CA THR A 122 -4.76 21.69 4.07
C THR A 122 -6.25 21.92 4.31
N MET A 123 -7.09 20.97 3.89
CA MET A 123 -8.53 20.98 4.15
C MET A 123 -8.83 20.69 5.63
N VAL A 124 -8.12 19.74 6.23
CA VAL A 124 -8.21 19.48 7.68
C VAL A 124 -7.76 20.70 8.48
N ASP A 125 -6.64 21.34 8.15
CA ASP A 125 -6.13 22.56 8.77
C ASP A 125 -7.15 23.70 8.67
N ALA A 126 -7.76 23.85 7.48
CA ALA A 126 -8.80 24.84 7.26
C ALA A 126 -10.04 24.57 8.12
N ALA A 127 -10.52 23.33 8.17
CA ALA A 127 -11.68 22.95 9.00
C ALA A 127 -11.37 23.08 10.50
N MET A 128 -10.18 22.64 10.91
CA MET A 128 -9.71 22.63 12.30
C MET A 128 -9.40 24.05 12.81
N LYS A 129 -9.17 25.02 11.92
CA LYS A 129 -9.09 26.44 12.27
C LYS A 129 -10.40 26.96 12.88
N TYR A 130 -11.54 26.37 12.52
CA TYR A 130 -12.85 26.69 13.07
C TYR A 130 -13.21 25.89 14.32
N LEU A 131 -12.41 24.88 14.69
CA LEU A 131 -12.59 24.14 15.93
C LEU A 131 -12.36 25.08 17.12
N LYS A 132 -13.36 25.20 17.98
CA LYS A 132 -13.33 26.00 19.21
C LYS A 132 -14.11 25.31 20.31
N MET A 133 -13.67 25.48 21.54
CA MET A 133 -14.41 24.96 22.69
C MET A 133 -15.69 25.80 22.89
N ARG A 134 -16.86 25.14 22.84
CA ARG A 134 -18.14 25.77 23.11
C ARG A 134 -18.29 25.98 24.63
N THR A 135 -18.38 27.23 25.06
CA THR A 135 -18.56 27.60 26.48
C THR A 135 -20.01 27.67 26.92
N THR A 136 -20.95 27.40 26.01
CA THR A 136 -22.40 27.37 26.28
C THR A 136 -22.81 26.29 27.27
N TYR A 137 -21.99 25.24 27.43
CA TYR A 137 -22.25 24.20 28.41
C TYR A 137 -21.65 24.59 29.78
N PRO A 138 -22.41 24.44 30.87
CA PRO A 138 -21.97 24.85 32.20
C PRO A 138 -20.84 23.97 32.76
N ASP A 139 -20.85 22.68 32.42
CA ASP A 139 -19.88 21.70 32.93
C ASP A 139 -18.65 21.56 32.02
N THR A 140 -17.46 21.51 32.62
CA THR A 140 -16.18 21.35 31.92
C THR A 140 -16.08 20.01 31.19
N ALA A 141 -16.57 18.92 31.76
CA ALA A 141 -16.49 17.61 31.12
C ALA A 141 -17.36 17.58 29.84
N SER A 142 -18.53 18.18 29.89
CA SER A 142 -19.45 18.36 28.75
C SER A 142 -18.83 19.23 27.65
N ARG A 143 -18.16 20.33 28.01
CA ARG A 143 -17.43 21.19 27.06
C ARG A 143 -16.32 20.43 26.33
N MET A 144 -15.59 19.57 27.05
CA MET A 144 -14.48 18.79 26.50
C MET A 144 -14.96 17.60 25.68
N GLY A 145 -16.03 16.94 26.13
CA GLY A 145 -16.69 15.88 25.39
C GLY A 145 -17.18 16.37 24.03
N GLN A 146 -17.81 17.56 23.99
CA GLN A 146 -18.25 18.15 22.74
C GLN A 146 -17.08 18.57 21.85
N LEU A 147 -16.03 19.19 22.41
CA LEU A 147 -14.83 19.55 21.65
C LEU A 147 -14.18 18.31 20.99
N ARG A 148 -14.11 17.21 21.73
CA ARG A 148 -13.62 15.92 21.24
C ARG A 148 -14.51 15.36 20.14
N ALA A 149 -15.84 15.41 20.30
CA ALA A 149 -16.79 14.93 19.30
C ALA A 149 -16.70 15.75 17.99
N ASP A 150 -16.66 17.08 18.10
CA ASP A 150 -16.54 17.99 16.95
C ASP A 150 -15.21 17.74 16.20
N MET A 151 -14.12 17.50 16.94
CA MET A 151 -12.83 17.12 16.37
C MET A 151 -12.90 15.79 15.61
N HIS A 152 -13.39 14.72 16.24
CA HIS A 152 -13.50 13.41 15.57
C HIS A 152 -14.37 13.49 14.32
N ARG A 153 -15.46 14.28 14.37
CA ARG A 153 -16.30 14.51 13.20
C ARG A 153 -15.54 15.14 12.03
N ILE A 154 -14.74 16.19 12.28
CA ILE A 154 -13.93 16.84 11.23
C ILE A 154 -12.94 15.84 10.62
N LEU A 155 -12.32 15.02 11.47
CA LEU A 155 -11.33 14.04 11.07
C LEU A 155 -11.92 12.88 10.25
N ASP A 156 -13.12 12.42 10.63
CA ASP A 156 -13.88 11.40 9.90
C ASP A 156 -14.40 11.94 8.56
N GLU A 157 -14.93 13.18 8.52
CA GLU A 157 -15.43 13.83 7.30
C GLU A 157 -14.33 13.98 6.24
N HIS A 158 -13.08 14.18 6.64
CA HIS A 158 -11.95 14.35 5.73
C HIS A 158 -11.20 13.03 5.47
N THR A 159 -11.78 11.88 5.84
CA THR A 159 -11.28 10.52 5.60
C THR A 159 -9.77 10.38 5.85
N VAL A 160 -9.29 10.89 6.99
CA VAL A 160 -7.92 10.61 7.42
C VAL A 160 -7.94 9.21 8.01
N GLU A 161 -7.39 8.23 7.29
CA GLU A 161 -7.31 6.84 7.76
C GLU A 161 -6.74 6.80 9.18
N GLN A 162 -7.40 6.08 10.08
CA GLN A 162 -7.11 5.98 11.51
C GLN A 162 -5.63 5.66 11.82
N VAL A 163 -4.96 4.92 10.92
CA VAL A 163 -3.53 4.56 10.95
C VAL A 163 -2.60 5.78 10.77
N ARG A 164 -3.07 6.83 10.10
CA ARG A 164 -2.34 8.06 9.84
C ARG A 164 -2.40 9.03 11.03
N MET A 165 -3.48 8.97 11.82
CA MET A 165 -3.63 9.75 13.07
C MET A 165 -2.64 9.34 14.15
N GLU A 166 -2.35 8.04 14.27
CA GLU A 166 -1.37 7.54 15.24
C GLU A 166 0.03 8.12 14.97
N ARG A 167 0.41 8.27 13.70
CA ARG A 167 1.69 8.89 13.31
C ARG A 167 1.74 10.40 13.58
N ASP A 168 0.60 11.09 13.57
CA ASP A 168 0.48 12.56 13.67
C ASP A 168 -0.15 13.05 14.99
N GLN A 169 -0.03 12.30 16.08
CA GLN A 169 -0.57 12.66 17.41
C GLN A 169 -0.15 14.08 17.87
N LYS A 170 1.06 14.51 17.51
CA LYS A 170 1.57 15.87 17.79
C LYS A 170 0.73 16.98 17.13
N LYS A 171 0.20 16.74 15.93
CA LYS A 171 -0.67 17.71 15.23
C LYS A 171 -2.05 17.79 15.88
N VAL A 172 -2.64 16.64 16.25
CA VAL A 172 -3.92 16.58 16.97
C VAL A 172 -3.84 17.38 18.27
N VAL A 173 -2.78 17.18 19.05
CA VAL A 173 -2.52 17.94 20.27
C VAL A 173 -2.40 19.44 19.98
N LYS A 174 -1.68 19.83 18.92
CA LYS A 174 -1.54 21.24 18.51
C LYS A 174 -2.89 21.89 18.20
N TYR A 175 -3.81 21.18 17.55
CA TYR A 175 -5.15 21.70 17.27
C TYR A 175 -6.00 21.88 18.51
N VAL A 176 -5.97 20.92 19.44
CA VAL A 176 -6.71 21.02 20.71
C VAL A 176 -6.18 22.19 21.52
N ILE A 177 -4.86 22.34 21.65
CA ILE A 177 -4.25 23.49 22.32
C ILE A 177 -4.70 24.79 21.65
N ALA A 178 -4.66 24.88 20.32
CA ALA A 178 -5.09 26.07 19.60
C ALA A 178 -6.59 26.38 19.80
N ALA A 179 -7.45 25.37 19.89
CA ALA A 179 -8.87 25.53 20.19
C ALA A 179 -9.09 26.07 21.61
N LEU A 180 -8.34 25.55 22.60
CA LEU A 180 -8.39 26.02 23.99
C LEU A 180 -7.88 27.45 24.14
N THR A 181 -6.76 27.80 23.50
CA THR A 181 -6.19 29.16 23.55
C THR A 181 -7.08 30.20 22.85
N ARG A 182 -7.83 29.82 21.81
CA ARG A 182 -8.80 30.72 21.15
C ARG A 182 -9.97 31.08 22.05
N THR A 183 -10.41 30.16 22.90
CA THR A 183 -11.51 30.41 23.84
C THR A 183 -11.12 31.42 24.92
N GLY A 184 -9.86 31.44 25.37
CA GLY A 184 -9.36 32.41 26.36
C GLY A 184 -9.07 33.82 25.81
N ARG A 185 -9.18 34.05 24.49
CA ARG A 185 -8.96 35.37 23.85
C ARG A 185 -10.25 36.13 23.56
N LEU A 186 -11.41 35.51 23.79
CA LEU A 186 -12.75 36.05 23.53
C LEU A 186 -13.57 36.27 24.81
N SER A 187 -12.94 36.11 25.99
CA SER A 187 -13.45 36.50 27.31
C SER A 187 -12.66 37.69 27.83
#